data_AF-A0A093JFY1-F1
#
_entry.id   AF-A0A093JFY1-F1
#
_cell.length_a   1.000
_cell.length_b   1.000
_cell.length_c   1.000
_cell.angle_alpha   90.00
_cell.angle_beta   90.00
_cell.angle_gamma   90.00
#
_symmetry.space_group_name_H-M   'P 1'
#
loop_
_entity.id
_entity.type
_entity.pdbx_description
1 polymer ?
#
loop_
_entity_poly.entity_id
_entity_poly.type
_entity_poly.pdbx_seq_one_letter_code
_entity_poly.pdbx_strand_id
1 'polypeptide(L)' 'LLPRQRYLRTERAEVSALERKRNVLCCLITRILKVEKRLHVDNLVFRVTDACRKGELGPGLQFLSFSCHSVDVLSCVLH' A
#
# COMPACT_ATOMS: atom_id res chain seq x y z
N LEU A 1 -3.17 -35.80 -1.69
CA LEU A 1 -2.13 -34.80 -1.37
C LEU A 1 -2.06 -33.80 -2.53
N LEU A 2 -2.47 -32.55 -2.30
CA LEU A 2 -2.35 -31.50 -3.32
C LEU A 2 -0.86 -31.19 -3.57
N PRO A 3 -0.47 -30.81 -4.82
CA PRO A 3 0.92 -30.79 -5.20
C PRO A 3 1.63 -29.62 -4.52
N ARG A 4 2.68 -29.93 -3.74
CA ARG A 4 3.58 -28.99 -3.05
C ARG A 4 4.02 -27.82 -3.94
N GLN A 5 4.21 -28.05 -5.24
CA GLN A 5 4.54 -27.00 -6.22
C GLN A 5 3.43 -25.96 -6.42
N ARG A 6 2.15 -26.36 -6.37
CA ARG A 6 1.04 -25.41 -6.51
C ARG A 6 0.97 -24.48 -5.30
N TYR A 7 1.12 -25.03 -4.09
CA TYR A 7 1.22 -24.26 -2.86
C TYR A 7 2.37 -23.25 -2.91
N LEU A 8 3.58 -23.70 -3.28
CA LEU A 8 4.76 -22.83 -3.38
C LEU A 8 4.59 -21.71 -4.43
N ARG A 9 3.93 -21.99 -5.56
CA ARG A 9 3.64 -20.97 -6.58
C ARG A 9 2.62 -19.95 -6.10
N THR A 10 1.57 -20.39 -5.39
CA THR A 10 0.57 -19.51 -4.79
C THR A 10 1.21 -18.62 -3.74
N GLU A 11 2.00 -19.18 -2.81
CA GLU A 11 2.70 -18.42 -1.78
C GLU A 11 3.62 -17.35 -2.39
N ARG A 12 4.41 -17.71 -3.42
CA ARG A 12 5.25 -16.72 -4.12
C ARG A 12 4.43 -15.60 -4.76
N ALA A 13 3.30 -15.92 -5.39
CA ALA A 13 2.43 -14.92 -6.01
C ALA A 13 1.81 -13.98 -4.96
N GLU A 14 1.42 -14.52 -3.81
CA GLU A 14 0.89 -13.74 -2.68
C GLU A 14 1.96 -12.82 -2.09
N VAL A 15 3.17 -13.32 -1.85
CA VAL A 15 4.30 -12.49 -1.39
C VAL A 15 4.56 -11.35 -2.36
N SER A 16 4.65 -11.64 -3.67
CA SER A 16 4.84 -10.60 -4.69
C SER A 16 3.67 -9.62 -4.80
N ALA A 17 2.45 -10.02 -4.43
CA ALA A 17 1.30 -9.11 -4.38
C ALA A 17 1.37 -8.20 -3.15
N LEU A 18 1.76 -8.73 -1.98
CA LEU A 18 1.96 -7.98 -0.74
C LEU A 18 3.11 -6.97 -0.86
N GLU A 19 4.22 -7.36 -1.49
CA GLU A 19 5.34 -6.47 -1.77
C GLU A 19 4.92 -5.31 -2.68
N ARG A 20 4.17 -5.58 -3.74
CA ARG A 20 3.61 -4.54 -4.61
C ARG A 20 2.67 -3.60 -3.86
N LYS A 21 1.80 -4.14 -3.00
CA LYS A 21 0.93 -3.34 -2.12
C LYS A 21 1.76 -2.42 -1.21
N ARG A 22 2.78 -2.96 -0.53
CA ARG A 22 3.69 -2.16 0.32
C ARG A 22 4.40 -1.07 -0.47
N ASN A 23 4.90 -1.36 -1.66
CA ASN A 23 5.60 -0.37 -2.49
C ASN A 23 4.70 0.82 -2.83
N VAL A 24 3.42 0.57 -3.18
CA VAL A 24 2.46 1.65 -3.44
C VAL A 24 2.19 2.47 -2.18
N LEU A 25 1.99 1.82 -1.02
CA LEU A 25 1.79 2.51 0.25
C LEU A 25 2.99 3.39 0.63
N CYS A 26 4.21 2.87 0.54
CA CYS A 26 5.43 3.63 0.83
C CYS A 26 5.59 4.83 -0.11
N CYS A 27 5.26 4.67 -1.40
CA CYS A 27 5.24 5.77 -2.35
C CYS A 27 4.24 6.86 -1.98
N LEU A 28 3.00 6.48 -1.63
CA LEU A 28 1.96 7.43 -1.20
C LEU A 28 2.37 8.19 0.06
N ILE A 29 2.82 7.46 1.09
CA ILE A 29 3.28 8.03 2.36
C ILE A 29 4.39 9.05 2.10
N THR A 30 5.42 8.65 1.34
CA THR A 30 6.55 9.53 1.01
C THR A 30 6.09 10.77 0.26
N ARG A 31 5.17 10.63 -0.70
CA ARG A 31 4.67 11.76 -1.49
C ARG A 31 3.88 12.74 -0.64
N ILE A 32 3.00 12.23 0.23
CA ILE A 32 2.20 13.05 1.16
C ILE A 32 3.12 13.80 2.13
N LEU A 33 4.07 13.11 2.75
CA LEU A 33 5.00 13.70 3.73
C LEU A 33 6.02 14.67 3.10
N LYS A 34 6.33 14.51 1.80
CA LYS A 34 7.14 15.50 1.07
C LYS A 34 6.42 16.84 0.89
N VAL A 35 5.09 16.82 0.77
CA VAL A 35 4.26 18.03 0.64
C VAL A 35 3.94 18.60 2.03
N GLU A 36 3.54 17.74 2.95
CA GLU A 36 3.15 18.10 4.33
C GLU A 36 4.30 17.86 5.30
N LYS A 37 5.07 18.89 5.63
CA LYS A 37 6.24 18.76 6.54
C LYS A 37 5.86 18.30 7.96
N ARG A 38 4.61 18.51 8.38
CA ARG A 38 4.05 18.04 9.65
C ARG A 38 2.61 17.61 9.43
N LEU A 39 2.31 16.35 9.73
CA LEU A 39 0.99 15.78 9.53
C LEU A 39 0.68 14.84 10.70
N HIS A 40 -0.53 14.93 11.25
CA HIS A 40 -1.02 13.95 12.21
C HIS A 40 -1.11 12.56 11.56
N VAL A 41 -0.78 11.52 12.31
CA VAL A 41 -0.82 10.14 11.81
C VAL A 41 -2.22 9.77 11.30
N ASP A 42 -3.28 10.21 11.97
CA ASP A 42 -4.67 9.95 11.54
C ASP A 42 -4.96 10.58 10.18
N ASN A 43 -4.46 11.79 9.94
CA ASN A 43 -4.63 12.47 8.65
C ASN A 43 -3.79 11.81 7.54
N LEU A 44 -2.60 11.31 7.86
CA LEU A 44 -1.81 10.49 6.95
C LEU A 44 -2.56 9.21 6.56
N VAL A 45 -3.07 8.48 7.55
CA VAL A 45 -3.85 7.25 7.35
C VAL A 45 -5.08 7.52 6.50
N PHE A 46 -5.82 8.59 6.79
CA PHE A 46 -6.99 8.99 6.02
C PHE A 46 -6.65 9.26 4.55
N ARG A 47 -5.62 10.09 4.28
CA ARG A 47 -5.21 10.46 2.93
C ARG A 47 -4.68 9.28 2.12
N VAL A 48 -3.88 8.41 2.73
CA VAL A 48 -3.38 7.18 2.07
C VAL A 48 -4.54 6.25 1.74
N THR A 49 -5.47 6.06 2.67
CA THR A 49 -6.64 5.19 2.47
C THR A 49 -7.55 5.70 1.34
N ASP A 50 -7.80 7.01 1.30
CA ASP A 50 -8.58 7.63 0.24
C ASP A 50 -7.87 7.52 -1.13
N ALA A 51 -6.56 7.75 -1.19
CA ALA A 51 -5.75 7.58 -2.39
C ALA A 51 -5.76 6.13 -2.92
N CYS A 52 -5.63 5.14 -2.03
CA CYS A 52 -5.74 3.71 -2.36
C CYS A 52 -7.09 3.35 -2.97
N ARG A 53 -8.18 3.88 -2.38
CA ARG A 53 -9.54 3.66 -2.90
C ARG A 53 -9.74 4.30 -4.27
N LYS A 54 -9.19 5.48 -4.49
CA LYS A 54 -9.28 6.21 -5.77
C LYS A 54 -8.32 5.67 -6.83
N GLY A 55 -7.26 4.98 -6.44
CA GLY A 55 -6.20 4.55 -7.37
C GLY A 55 -5.34 5.72 -7.87
N GLU A 56 -5.20 6.77 -7.07
CA GLU A 56 -4.54 8.02 -7.47
C GLU A 56 -3.28 8.25 -6.65
N LEU A 57 -2.13 8.36 -7.32
CA LEU A 57 -0.87 8.73 -6.67
C LEU A 57 -0.67 10.25 -6.69
N GLY A 58 -1.41 10.99 -7.52
CA GLY A 58 -1.33 12.44 -7.72
C GLY A 58 -1.77 12.83 -9.15
N PRO A 59 -1.62 14.10 -9.55
CA PRO A 59 -2.04 14.56 -10.89
C PRO A 59 -1.38 13.74 -11.99
N GLY A 60 -2.18 13.08 -12.83
CA GLY A 60 -1.72 12.29 -13.97
C GLY A 60 -1.06 10.94 -13.64
N LEU A 61 -0.99 10.53 -12.36
CA LEU A 61 -0.39 9.27 -11.96
C LEU A 61 -1.42 8.38 -11.24
N GLN A 62 -1.82 7.30 -11.90
CA GLN A 62 -2.81 6.33 -11.38
C GLN A 62 -2.17 4.96 -11.14
N PHE A 63 -2.79 4.19 -10.28
CA PHE A 63 -2.48 2.79 -10.01
C PHE A 63 -3.78 2.00 -9.83
N LEU A 64 -3.70 0.67 -9.82
CA LEU A 64 -4.86 -0.18 -9.58
C LEU A 64 -5.42 0.11 -8.19
N SER A 65 -6.67 0.58 -8.10
CA SER A 65 -7.29 0.83 -6.80
C SER A 65 -7.37 -0.46 -5.96
N PHE A 66 -7.19 -0.31 -4.65
CA PHE A 66 -7.28 -1.42 -3.71
C PHE A 66 -7.73 -0.94 -2.34
N SER A 67 -8.29 -1.87 -1.55
CA SER A 67 -8.58 -1.62 -0.16
C SER A 67 -7.30 -1.74 0.67
N CYS A 68 -7.02 -0.71 1.48
CA CYS A 68 -6.06 -0.80 2.57
C CYS A 68 -6.76 -0.44 3.87
N HIS A 69 -6.35 -1.10 4.94
CA HIS A 69 -6.78 -0.81 6.29
C HIS A 69 -5.74 0.07 6.98
N SER A 70 -6.15 0.73 8.06
CA SER A 70 -5.23 1.54 8.89
C SER A 70 -3.99 0.73 9.31
N VAL A 71 -4.16 -0.56 9.63
CA VAL A 71 -3.06 -1.47 9.97
C VAL A 71 -2.05 -1.65 8.85
N ASP A 72 -2.48 -1.65 7.58
CA ASP A 72 -1.55 -1.75 6.43
C ASP A 72 -0.68 -0.50 6.35
N VAL A 73 -1.30 0.67 6.50
CA VAL A 73 -0.61 1.97 6.43
C VAL A 73 0.36 2.13 7.60
N LEU A 74 -0.11 1.84 8.82
CA LEU A 74 0.71 1.93 10.03
C LEU A 74 1.87 0.94 10.00
N SER A 75 1.67 -0.27 9.47
CA SER A 75 2.76 -1.23 9.32
C SER A 75 3.88 -0.69 8.41
N CYS A 76 3.55 0.04 7.34
CA CYS A 76 4.53 0.69 6.47
C CYS A 76 5.21 1.90 7.09
N VAL A 77 4.59 2.57 8.07
CA VAL A 77 5.20 3.70 8.79
C VAL A 77 6.19 3.20 9.85
N LEU A 78 5.89 2.06 10.46
CA LEU A 78 6.69 1.48 11.55
C LEU A 78 7.81 0.54 11.06
N HIS A 79 7.74 0.02 9.82
CA HIS A 79 8.67 -0.98 9.26
C HIS A 79 9.03 -0.73 7.79
#